data_AF-A0A6L6F6V4-F1
#
_entry.id   AF-A0A6L6F6V4-F1
#
_cell.length_a   1.000
_cell.length_b   1.000
_cell.length_c   1.000
_cell.angle_alpha   90.00
_cell.angle_beta   90.00
_cell.angle_gamma   90.00
#
_symmetry.space_group_name_H-M   'P 1'
#
loop_
_entity.id
_entity.type
_entity.pdbx_description
1 polymer ?
#
loop_
_entity_poly.entity_id
_entity_poly.type
_entity_poly.pdbx_seq_one_letter_code
_entity_poly.pdbx_strand_id
1 'polypeptide(L)'
;MENTVAAEKAKPEDKNVSDRQKALDTALAQIERQFGKGSVMKMSDRQAQVIEVIPTGSIALDIALGIGGLPRGRIIEIYGPESSGKTTLTLHAIANAQKAGGICAFIDAEHAFDAEYAKKLGV
;
A
#
# COMPACT_ATOMS: atom_id res chain seq x y z
N MET A 1 -44.39 -49.20 -28.41
CA MET A 1 -43.11 -48.48 -28.49
C MET A 1 -43.14 -47.39 -27.43
N GLU A 2 -42.65 -47.72 -26.24
CA GLU A 2 -42.52 -46.80 -25.10
C GLU A 2 -41.28 -45.95 -25.32
N ASN A 3 -41.40 -44.63 -25.16
CA ASN A 3 -40.25 -43.73 -25.21
C ASN A 3 -40.08 -43.12 -23.82
N THR A 4 -39.26 -43.77 -23.01
CA THR A 4 -38.95 -43.35 -21.64
C THR A 4 -37.85 -42.29 -21.70
N VAL A 5 -38.21 -41.04 -21.42
CA VAL A 5 -37.26 -39.94 -21.25
C VAL A 5 -36.53 -40.17 -19.92
N ALA A 6 -35.24 -40.51 -19.98
CA ALA A 6 -34.39 -40.60 -18.81
C ALA A 6 -34.19 -39.20 -18.20
N ALA A 7 -34.74 -38.97 -17.01
CA ALA A 7 -34.47 -37.78 -16.22
C ALA A 7 -33.00 -37.77 -15.77
N GLU A 8 -32.25 -36.76 -16.21
CA GLU A 8 -30.89 -36.47 -15.76
C GLU A 8 -30.94 -36.08 -14.27
N LYS A 9 -30.43 -36.96 -13.39
CA LYS A 9 -30.34 -36.70 -11.96
C LYS A 9 -29.27 -35.65 -11.69
N ALA A 10 -29.67 -34.51 -11.12
CA ALA A 10 -28.76 -33.50 -10.60
C ALA A 10 -27.80 -34.12 -9.55
N LYS A 11 -26.50 -33.85 -9.71
CA LYS A 11 -25.45 -34.31 -8.77
C LYS A 11 -25.73 -33.78 -7.36
N PRO A 12 -25.53 -34.59 -6.31
CA PRO A 12 -25.74 -34.14 -4.94
C PRO A 12 -24.66 -33.12 -4.58
N GLU A 13 -25.08 -31.89 -4.25
CA GLU A 13 -24.19 -30.90 -3.65
C GLU A 13 -23.73 -31.40 -2.27
N ASP A 14 -22.42 -31.40 -2.08
CA ASP A 14 -21.78 -31.90 -0.86
C ASP A 14 -22.08 -30.95 0.31
N LYS A 15 -23.08 -31.29 1.12
CA LYS A 15 -23.63 -30.46 2.23
C LYS A 15 -22.54 -29.85 3.13
N ASN A 16 -21.45 -30.57 3.32
CA ASN A 16 -20.33 -30.16 4.17
C ASN A 16 -19.61 -28.91 3.64
N VAL A 17 -19.55 -28.74 2.32
CA VAL A 17 -18.96 -27.55 1.67
C VAL A 17 -19.87 -26.33 1.83
N SER A 18 -21.18 -26.51 1.68
CA SER A 18 -22.19 -25.45 1.86
C SER A 18 -22.20 -24.92 3.30
N ASP A 19 -22.17 -25.80 4.30
CA ASP A 19 -22.25 -25.37 5.70
C ASP A 19 -20.97 -24.67 6.16
N ARG A 20 -19.81 -25.11 5.67
CA ARG A 20 -18.54 -24.41 5.87
C ARG A 20 -18.53 -23.02 5.25
N GLN A 21 -19.10 -22.84 4.06
CA GLN A 21 -19.18 -21.54 3.39
C GLN A 21 -20.07 -20.57 4.18
N LYS A 22 -21.24 -21.01 4.65
CA LYS A 22 -22.14 -20.18 5.47
C LYS A 22 -21.49 -19.74 6.80
N ALA A 23 -20.76 -20.65 7.46
CA ALA A 23 -20.04 -20.32 8.69
C ALA A 23 -18.95 -19.27 8.44
N LEU A 24 -18.22 -19.40 7.33
CA LEU A 24 -17.21 -18.43 6.91
C LEU A 24 -17.84 -17.05 6.63
N ASP A 25 -18.92 -17.00 5.86
CA ASP A 25 -19.60 -15.74 5.52
C ASP A 25 -20.15 -15.03 6.77
N THR A 26 -20.66 -15.80 7.74
CA THR A 26 -21.13 -15.27 9.02
C THR A 26 -19.98 -14.68 9.84
N ALA A 27 -18.84 -15.36 9.91
CA ALA A 27 -17.66 -14.88 10.63
C ALA A 27 -17.10 -13.59 9.99
N LEU A 28 -17.05 -13.54 8.65
CA LEU A 28 -16.63 -12.34 7.93
C LEU A 28 -17.57 -11.15 8.21
N ALA A 29 -18.89 -11.37 8.18
CA ALA A 29 -19.87 -10.33 8.49
C ALA A 29 -19.78 -9.84 9.94
N GLN A 30 -19.46 -10.73 10.89
CA GLN A 30 -19.23 -10.34 12.29
C GLN A 30 -18.00 -9.45 12.44
N ILE A 31 -16.90 -9.77 11.74
CA ILE A 31 -15.68 -8.95 11.74
C ILE A 31 -15.99 -7.55 11.17
N GLU A 32 -16.67 -7.45 10.03
CA GLU A 32 -17.04 -6.15 9.45
C GLU A 32 -17.95 -5.32 10.35
N ARG A 33 -18.90 -5.95 11.04
CA ARG A 33 -19.80 -5.25 11.97
C ARG A 33 -19.06 -4.70 13.19
N GLN A 34 -18.06 -5.42 13.69
CA GLN A 34 -17.31 -5.02 14.89
C GLN A 34 -16.22 -3.99 14.59
N PHE A 35 -15.51 -4.13 13.46
CA PHE A 35 -14.31 -3.35 13.17
C PHE A 35 -14.46 -2.38 11.98
N GLY A 36 -15.64 -2.34 11.36
CA GLY A 36 -15.95 -1.47 10.23
C GLY A 36 -15.73 -2.15 8.87
N LYS A 37 -16.24 -1.50 7.81
CA LYS A 37 -16.09 -1.97 6.43
C LYS A 37 -14.62 -2.05 6.03
N GLY A 38 -14.23 -3.11 5.33
CA GLY A 38 -12.85 -3.32 4.87
C GLY A 38 -11.89 -3.84 5.94
N SER A 39 -12.38 -4.18 7.14
CA SER A 39 -11.60 -4.86 8.19
C SER A 39 -11.21 -6.30 7.82
N VAL A 40 -11.97 -6.91 6.90
CA VAL A 40 -11.64 -8.20 6.29
C VAL A 40 -12.07 -8.19 4.83
N MET A 41 -11.23 -8.73 3.95
CA MET A 41 -11.49 -8.83 2.52
C MET A 41 -10.71 -10.01 1.93
N LYS A 42 -11.20 -10.57 0.83
CA LYS A 42 -10.43 -11.60 0.12
C LYS A 42 -9.22 -10.95 -0.55
N MET A 43 -8.08 -11.62 -0.50
CA MET A 43 -6.86 -11.15 -1.16
C MET A 43 -7.04 -10.99 -2.67
N SER A 44 -7.88 -11.84 -3.30
CA SER A 44 -8.28 -11.76 -4.70
C SER A 44 -9.04 -10.47 -5.06
N ASP A 45 -9.73 -9.89 -4.09
CA ASP A 45 -10.58 -8.70 -4.29
C ASP A 45 -9.77 -7.42 -4.09
N ARG A 46 -8.46 -7.54 -3.82
CA ARG A 46 -7.53 -6.42 -3.75
C ARG A 46 -7.29 -5.91 -5.17
N GLN A 47 -8.06 -4.89 -5.58
CA GLN A 47 -7.63 -4.01 -6.66
C GLN A 47 -6.21 -3.51 -6.35
N ALA A 48 -5.32 -3.53 -7.35
CA ALA A 48 -3.99 -2.97 -7.20
C ALA A 48 -4.14 -1.49 -6.79
N GLN A 49 -4.01 -1.22 -5.50
CA GLN A 49 -4.10 0.11 -4.95
C GLN A 49 -2.98 0.92 -5.59
N VAL A 50 -3.33 1.96 -6.34
CA VAL A 50 -2.35 2.89 -6.91
C VAL A 50 -1.67 3.55 -5.72
N ILE A 51 -0.40 3.21 -5.50
CA ILE A 51 0.40 3.79 -4.43
C ILE A 51 0.88 5.14 -4.93
N GLU A 52 0.44 6.22 -4.29
CA GLU A 52 1.00 7.54 -4.54
C GLU A 52 2.48 7.56 -4.16
N VAL A 53 3.30 8.28 -4.94
CA VAL A 53 4.75 8.35 -4.75
C VAL A 53 5.23 9.79 -4.61
N ILE A 54 6.33 9.97 -3.88
CA ILE A 54 7.07 11.23 -3.73
C ILE A 54 8.39 11.08 -4.50
N PRO A 55 8.64 11.87 -5.56
CA PRO A 55 9.92 11.82 -6.28
C PRO A 55 11.09 12.12 -5.35
N THR A 56 12.18 11.37 -5.48
CA THR A 56 13.36 11.52 -4.60
C THR A 56 14.18 12.76 -4.93
N GLY A 57 14.01 13.33 -6.13
CA GLY A 57 14.86 14.39 -6.68
C GLY A 57 16.05 13.85 -7.50
N SER A 58 16.23 12.53 -7.54
CA SER A 58 17.18 11.84 -8.42
C SER A 58 16.43 10.96 -9.40
N ILE A 59 16.46 11.33 -10.68
CA ILE A 59 15.81 10.55 -11.76
C ILE A 59 16.32 9.11 -11.78
N ALA A 60 17.63 8.91 -11.58
CA ALA A 60 18.23 7.58 -11.57
C ALA A 60 17.68 6.71 -10.43
N LEU A 61 17.47 7.31 -9.24
CA LEU A 61 16.92 6.58 -8.10
C LEU A 61 15.43 6.29 -8.28
N ASP A 62 14.66 7.26 -8.78
CA ASP A 62 13.23 7.09 -9.04
C ASP A 62 12.96 5.97 -10.05
N ILE A 63 13.82 5.85 -11.08
CA ILE A 63 13.81 4.73 -12.03
C ILE A 63 14.19 3.42 -11.34
N ALA A 64 15.27 3.41 -10.55
CA ALA A 64 15.75 2.21 -9.87
C ALA A 64 14.73 1.63 -8.87
N LEU A 65 13.92 2.49 -8.24
CA LEU A 65 12.82 2.08 -7.37
C LEU A 65 11.65 1.43 -8.13
N GLY A 66 11.57 1.58 -9.46
CA GLY A 66 10.56 0.97 -10.33
C GLY A 66 9.15 1.54 -10.21
N ILE A 67 8.87 2.32 -9.17
CA ILE A 67 7.58 2.98 -8.93
C ILE A 67 7.65 4.50 -9.10
N GLY A 68 8.82 5.05 -9.43
CA GLY A 68 9.00 6.48 -9.70
C GLY A 68 9.25 7.37 -8.48
N GLY A 69 9.49 6.78 -7.29
CA GLY A 69 9.81 7.54 -6.08
C GLY A 69 9.53 6.78 -4.79
N LEU A 70 9.47 7.51 -3.68
CA LEU A 70 9.18 6.97 -2.34
C LEU A 70 7.66 6.73 -2.19
N PRO A 71 7.21 5.53 -1.80
CA PRO A 71 5.79 5.22 -1.67
C PRO A 71 5.17 5.89 -0.43
N ARG A 72 4.04 6.60 -0.61
CA ARG A 72 3.26 7.16 0.50
C ARG A 72 2.63 6.06 1.35
N GLY A 73 2.44 6.36 2.64
CA GLY A 73 1.86 5.42 3.61
C GLY A 73 2.76 4.24 3.96
N ARG A 74 4.07 4.35 3.69
CA ARG A 74 5.09 3.33 4.00
C ARG A 74 6.26 3.96 4.75
N ILE A 75 6.96 3.12 5.50
CA ILE A 75 8.22 3.49 6.16
C ILE A 75 9.34 3.25 5.15
N ILE A 76 10.24 4.22 5.04
CA ILE A 76 11.43 4.16 4.20
C ILE A 76 12.65 4.42 5.08
N GLU A 77 13.67 3.60 4.91
CA GLU A 77 14.95 3.74 5.60
C GLU A 77 16.03 4.11 4.58
N ILE A 78 16.73 5.22 4.81
CA ILE A 78 17.90 5.65 4.04
C ILE A 78 19.10 5.58 4.99
N TYR A 79 20.00 4.63 4.75
CA TYR A 79 21.20 4.42 5.56
C TYR A 79 22.46 4.54 4.71
N GLY A 80 23.60 4.76 5.36
CA GLY A 80 24.89 4.91 4.70
C GLY A 80 25.91 5.69 5.52
N PRO A 81 27.18 5.75 5.04
CA PRO A 81 28.27 6.44 5.74
C PRO A 81 27.97 7.91 6.07
N GLU A 82 28.74 8.47 7.00
CA GLU A 82 28.73 9.91 7.23
C GLU A 82 29.04 10.66 5.92
N SER A 83 28.38 11.81 5.72
CA SER A 83 28.53 12.61 4.50
C SER A 83 28.13 11.93 3.18
N SER A 84 27.43 10.78 3.21
CA SER A 84 26.94 10.11 2.00
C SER A 84 25.71 10.77 1.35
N GLY A 85 25.23 11.90 1.90
CA GLY A 85 24.09 12.65 1.36
C GLY A 85 22.70 12.18 1.84
N LYS A 86 22.60 11.40 2.93
CA LYS A 86 21.32 10.92 3.48
C LYS A 86 20.34 12.08 3.72
N THR A 87 20.76 13.08 4.50
CA THR A 87 19.94 14.26 4.81
C THR A 87 19.63 15.07 3.55
N THR A 88 20.60 15.24 2.65
CA THR A 88 20.40 15.92 1.36
C THR A 88 19.31 15.24 0.52
N LEU A 89 19.33 13.91 0.41
CA LEU A 89 18.30 13.14 -0.29
C LEU A 89 16.92 13.31 0.37
N THR A 90 16.86 13.24 1.70
CA THR A 90 15.63 13.47 2.46
C THR A 90 15.06 14.86 2.22
N LEU A 91 15.91 15.90 2.19
CA LEU A 91 15.49 17.27 1.93
C LEU A 91 14.98 17.45 0.50
N HIS A 92 15.57 16.77 -0.50
CA HIS A 92 15.01 16.77 -1.86
C HIS A 92 13.64 16.10 -1.94
N ALA A 93 13.43 14.98 -1.25
CA ALA A 93 12.13 14.34 -1.17
C ALA A 93 11.09 15.26 -0.49
N ILE A 94 11.49 15.97 0.57
CA ILE A 94 10.64 16.97 1.25
C ILE A 94 10.28 18.12 0.32
N ALA A 95 11.26 18.71 -0.37
CA ALA A 95 11.03 19.78 -1.34
C ALA A 95 10.04 19.36 -2.43
N ASN A 96 10.14 18.12 -2.94
CA ASN A 96 9.20 17.59 -3.93
C ASN A 96 7.80 17.37 -3.35
N ALA A 97 7.71 16.89 -2.11
CA ALA A 97 6.42 16.74 -1.43
C ALA A 97 5.74 18.10 -1.19
N GLN A 98 6.48 19.13 -0.79
CA GLN A 98 5.96 20.49 -0.62
C GLN A 98 5.55 21.14 -1.94
N LYS A 99 6.34 20.96 -3.02
CA LYS A 99 5.96 21.41 -4.37
C LYS A 99 4.63 20.82 -4.85
N ALA A 100 4.32 19.58 -4.43
CA ALA A 100 3.04 18.94 -4.68
C ALA A 100 1.92 19.40 -3.73
N GLY A 101 2.14 20.43 -2.91
CA GLY A 101 1.17 20.97 -1.94
C GLY A 101 1.12 20.21 -0.62
N GLY A 102 2.04 19.28 -0.37
CA GLY A 102 2.13 18.53 0.88
C GLY A 102 2.75 19.35 2.03
N ILE A 103 2.46 18.92 3.26
CA ILE A 103 3.10 19.44 4.48
C ILE A 103 4.08 18.37 4.98
N CYS A 104 5.30 18.81 5.32
CA CYS A 104 6.36 17.93 5.81
C CYS A 104 6.78 18.33 7.23
N ALA A 105 7.17 17.33 8.02
CA ALA A 105 7.81 17.52 9.30
C ALA A 105 9.22 16.91 9.24
N PHE A 106 10.19 17.62 9.81
CA PHE A 106 11.57 17.14 9.93
C PHE A 106 11.91 17.06 11.43
N ILE A 107 12.31 15.87 11.89
CA ILE A 107 12.69 15.64 13.28
C ILE A 107 14.21 15.53 13.33
N ASP A 108 14.87 16.62 13.75
CA ASP A 108 16.33 16.67 13.85
C ASP A 108 16.81 16.10 15.19
N ALA A 109 17.07 14.80 15.20
CA ALA A 109 17.66 14.10 16.36
C ALA A 109 19.19 14.27 16.44
N GLU A 110 19.86 14.69 15.36
CA GLU A 110 21.32 14.84 15.32
C GLU A 110 21.77 16.27 15.67
N HIS A 111 20.83 17.20 15.85
CA HIS A 111 21.09 18.62 16.10
C HIS A 111 22.00 19.26 15.03
N ALA A 112 21.90 18.77 13.79
CA ALA A 112 22.76 19.13 12.67
C ALA A 112 22.00 19.77 11.49
N PHE A 113 20.73 20.10 11.68
CA PHE A 113 19.91 20.69 10.62
C PHE A 113 20.34 22.13 10.26
N ASP A 114 20.58 22.36 8.96
CA ASP A 114 20.86 23.67 8.39
C ASP A 114 19.67 24.18 7.56
N ALA A 115 18.98 25.19 8.09
CA ALA A 115 17.82 25.80 7.45
C ALA A 115 18.16 26.56 6.15
N GLU A 116 19.34 27.18 6.06
CA GLU A 116 19.75 27.86 4.83
C GLU A 116 20.06 26.86 3.72
N TYR A 117 20.71 25.75 4.06
CA TYR A 117 20.96 24.67 3.11
C TYR A 117 19.66 24.03 2.64
N ALA A 118 18.72 23.74 3.54
CA ALA A 118 17.40 23.22 3.19
C ALA A 118 16.66 24.14 2.20
N LYS A 119 16.68 25.45 2.45
CA LYS A 119 16.09 26.45 1.54
C LYS A 119 16.74 26.44 0.15
N LYS A 120 18.07 26.27 0.07
CA LYS A 120 18.79 26.15 -1.21
C LYS A 120 18.40 24.89 -1.99
N LEU A 121 18.01 23.81 -1.30
CA LEU A 121 17.50 22.59 -1.92
C LEU A 121 16.02 22.68 -2.34
N GLY A 122 15.33 23.75 -1.97
CA GLY A 122 13.96 24.05 -2.37
C GLY A 122 12.88 23.58 -1.40
N VAL A 123 13.24 23.37 -0.13
CA VAL A 123 12.32 23.18 1.00
C VAL A 123 11.65 24.49 1.41
#